data_AF-A0A0L7MAA3-F1
#
_entry.id   AF-A0A0L7MAA3-F1
#
_cell.length_a   1.000
_cell.length_b   1.000
_cell.length_c   1.000
_cell.angle_alpha   90.00
_cell.angle_beta   90.00
_cell.angle_gamma   90.00
#
_symmetry.space_group_name_H-M   'P 1'
#
loop_
_entity.id
_entity.type
_entity.pdbx_description
1 polymer ?
#
loop_
_entity_poly.entity_id
_entity_poly.type
_entity_poly.pdbx_seq_one_letter_code
_entity_poly.pdbx_strand_id
1 'polypeptide(L)'
;MNFLELKLYNKTPPKGLVVYWGPVTTEEGKEKKMSIDFEPCRPINTSLYLCDNTFHVERLKELSASDDKFGFIIVDDNGALFGTILGNTREVIRRLT
;
A
#
# COMPACT_ATOMS: atom_id res chain seq x y z
N MET A 1 13.02 22.87 -0.83
CA MET A 1 12.24 21.60 -0.82
C MET A 1 11.30 21.66 0.38
N ASN A 2 10.06 22.10 0.20
CA ASN A 2 9.10 22.17 1.31
C ASN A 2 8.35 20.84 1.41
N PHE A 3 8.93 19.91 2.18
CA PHE A 3 8.32 18.68 2.69
C PHE A 3 7.25 18.98 3.77
N LEU A 4 6.47 20.06 3.63
CA LEU A 4 5.66 20.61 4.73
C LEU A 4 4.61 19.61 5.28
N GLU A 5 4.13 18.70 4.43
CA GLU A 5 3.06 17.74 4.81
C GLU A 5 3.61 16.48 5.51
N LEU A 6 4.83 16.03 5.19
CA LEU A 6 5.42 14.88 5.86
C LEU A 6 5.77 15.14 7.34
N LYS A 7 5.92 16.41 7.73
CA LYS A 7 6.04 16.81 9.14
C LYS A 7 4.79 16.51 9.97
N LEU A 8 3.63 16.29 9.35
CA LEU A 8 2.39 15.95 10.05
C LEU A 8 2.37 14.48 10.49
N TYR A 9 3.18 13.61 9.86
CA TYR A 9 3.26 12.19 10.20
C TYR A 9 4.39 11.93 11.18
N ASN A 10 4.07 11.93 12.48
CA ASN A 10 5.02 11.52 13.53
C ASN A 10 5.33 10.02 13.51
N LYS A 11 4.44 9.21 12.92
CA LYS A 11 4.57 7.76 12.72
C LYS A 11 3.86 7.37 11.42
N THR A 12 4.32 6.30 10.78
CA THR A 12 3.62 5.70 9.65
C THR A 12 2.23 5.22 10.08
N PRO A 13 1.15 5.58 9.35
CA PRO A 13 -0.19 5.08 9.61
C PRO A 13 -0.27 3.54 9.55
N PRO A 14 -1.26 2.92 10.20
CA PRO A 14 -1.35 1.46 10.32
C PRO A 14 -1.48 0.74 8.97
N LYS A 15 -2.06 1.37 7.94
CA LYS A 15 -2.16 0.78 6.59
C LYS A 15 -0.97 1.13 5.67
N GLY A 16 -0.03 1.94 6.15
CA GLY A 16 1.07 2.48 5.35
C GLY A 16 0.83 3.92 4.92
N LEU A 17 1.76 4.47 4.15
CA LEU A 17 1.72 5.84 3.66
C LEU A 17 2.11 5.87 2.18
N VAL A 18 1.32 6.53 1.35
CA VAL A 18 1.62 6.76 -0.06
C VAL A 18 1.94 8.24 -0.25
N VAL A 19 3.01 8.54 -0.97
CA VAL A 19 3.45 9.92 -1.24
C VAL A 19 3.80 10.06 -2.72
N TYR A 20 3.13 10.97 -3.41
CA TYR A 20 3.49 11.44 -4.74
C TYR A 20 3.96 12.88 -4.65
N TRP A 21 5.17 13.14 -5.13
CA TRP A 21 5.76 14.47 -5.11
C TRP A 21 6.53 14.71 -6.40
N GLY A 22 6.26 15.84 -7.06
CA GLY A 22 6.99 16.20 -8.27
C GLY A 22 6.38 17.37 -9.03
N PRO A 23 7.12 17.97 -9.98
CA PRO A 23 6.55 18.92 -10.92
C PRO A 23 5.65 18.18 -11.94
N VAL A 24 4.48 18.74 -12.22
CA VAL A 24 3.57 18.29 -13.26
C VAL A 24 3.30 19.46 -14.20
N THR A 25 3.44 19.21 -15.50
CA THR A 25 3.11 20.18 -16.53
C THR A 25 1.60 20.18 -16.74
N THR A 26 0.94 21.32 -16.50
CA THR A 26 -0.49 21.48 -16.84
C THR A 26 -0.67 21.75 -18.33
N GLU A 27 -1.89 21.61 -18.85
CA GLU A 27 -2.22 21.84 -20.27
C GLU A 27 -1.81 23.24 -20.78
N GLU A 28 -1.70 24.22 -19.89
CA GLU A 28 -1.22 25.58 -20.19
C GLU A 28 0.31 25.70 -20.29
N GLY A 29 1.06 24.61 -20.19
CA GLY A 29 2.53 24.59 -20.27
C GLY A 29 3.24 25.14 -19.03
N LYS A 30 2.51 25.41 -17.94
CA LYS A 30 3.09 25.84 -16.66
C LYS A 30 3.45 24.63 -15.81
N GLU A 31 4.61 24.69 -15.16
CA GLU A 31 5.00 23.70 -14.16
C GLU A 31 4.30 23.98 -12.83
N LYS A 32 3.52 23.00 -12.36
CA LYS A 32 2.91 23.03 -11.03
C LYS A 32 3.55 21.98 -10.16
N LYS A 33 4.00 22.36 -8.96
CA LYS A 33 4.47 21.39 -7.96
C LYS A 33 3.26 20.67 -7.37
N MET A 34 3.23 19.35 -7.53
CA MET A 34 2.22 18.47 -6.97
C MET A 34 2.80 17.76 -5.75
N SER A 35 2.03 17.74 -4.67
CA SER A 35 2.28 16.99 -3.44
C SER A 35 0.96 16.32 -3.09
N ILE A 36 0.93 15.00 -3.08
CA ILE A 36 -0.22 14.22 -2.63
C ILE A 36 0.30 13.17 -1.67
N ASP A 37 -0.26 13.13 -0.47
CA ASP A 37 -0.06 12.06 0.49
C ASP A 37 -1.40 11.58 1.03
N PHE A 38 -1.52 10.27 1.27
CA PHE A 38 -2.70 9.68 1.86
C PHE A 38 -2.40 8.29 2.45
N GLU A 39 -3.27 7.87 3.37
CA GLU A 39 -3.30 6.50 3.85
C GLU A 39 -4.13 5.62 2.87
N PRO A 40 -3.57 4.50 2.37
CA PRO A 40 -4.26 3.62 1.43
C PRO A 40 -5.45 2.91 2.10
N CYS A 41 -6.43 2.49 1.30
CA CYS A 41 -7.61 1.78 1.81
C CYS A 41 -7.26 0.45 2.51
N ARG A 42 -6.17 -0.20 2.10
CA ARG A 42 -5.70 -1.50 2.61
C ARG A 42 -4.22 -1.43 3.04
N PRO A 43 -3.81 -2.26 4.02
CA PRO A 43 -2.41 -2.34 4.44
C PRO A 43 -1.48 -2.70 3.30
N ILE A 44 -0.45 -1.88 3.11
CA ILE A 44 0.62 -2.13 2.14
C ILE A 44 1.74 -2.90 2.82
N ASN A 45 2.20 -3.99 2.20
CA ASN A 45 3.32 -4.82 2.66
C ASN A 45 4.63 -4.56 1.89
N THR A 46 4.59 -3.69 0.86
CA THR A 46 5.70 -3.42 -0.05
C THR A 46 6.20 -1.99 0.15
N SER A 47 7.52 -1.81 0.27
CA SER A 47 8.16 -0.48 0.25
C SER A 47 8.68 -0.18 -1.15
N LEU A 48 8.36 1.00 -1.69
CA LEU A 48 8.79 1.44 -3.01
C LEU A 48 9.16 2.93 -2.96
N TYR A 49 10.33 3.27 -3.50
CA TYR A 49 10.73 4.65 -3.77
C TYR A 49 11.19 4.72 -5.23
N LEU A 50 10.55 5.59 -6.01
CA LEU A 50 10.78 5.68 -7.44
C LEU A 50 10.64 7.14 -7.91
N CYS A 51 11.60 7.57 -8.73
CA CYS A 51 11.61 8.89 -9.37
C CYS A 51 11.63 8.66 -10.88
N ASP A 52 10.61 9.12 -11.58
CA ASP A 52 10.43 8.92 -13.01
C ASP A 52 9.65 10.11 -13.60
N ASN A 53 9.57 10.19 -14.92
CA ASN A 53 8.84 11.24 -15.65
C ASN A 53 7.31 11.12 -15.49
N THR A 54 6.83 10.02 -14.92
CA THR A 54 5.42 9.76 -14.67
C THR A 54 5.21 9.20 -13.26
N PHE A 55 4.03 9.43 -12.69
CA PHE A 55 3.66 8.83 -11.41
C PHE A 55 3.13 7.41 -11.61
N HIS A 56 3.77 6.46 -10.94
CA HIS A 56 3.42 5.05 -10.98
C HIS A 56 2.28 4.75 -10.00
N VAL A 57 1.10 4.42 -10.51
CA VAL A 57 -0.14 4.15 -9.74
C VAL A 57 -0.60 2.69 -9.81
N GLU A 58 0.16 1.85 -10.50
CA GLU A 58 -0.17 0.46 -10.82
C GLU A 58 -0.33 -0.37 -9.55
N ARG A 59 0.60 -0.23 -8.61
CA ARG A 59 0.58 -0.94 -7.32
C ARG A 59 -0.63 -0.56 -6.47
N LEU A 60 -1.07 0.70 -6.54
CA LEU A 60 -2.26 1.14 -5.83
C LEU A 60 -3.54 0.57 -6.46
N LYS A 61 -3.57 0.45 -7.80
CA LYS A 61 -4.68 -0.19 -8.52
C LYS A 61 -4.79 -1.68 -8.17
N GLU A 62 -3.68 -2.40 -8.13
CA GLU A 62 -3.65 -3.82 -7.70
C GLU A 62 -4.18 -4.00 -6.27
N LEU A 63 -3.78 -3.10 -5.36
CA LEU A 63 -4.28 -3.10 -3.98
C LEU A 63 -5.79 -2.82 -3.90
N SER A 64 -6.33 -2.04 -4.83
CA SER A 64 -7.77 -1.72 -4.87
C SER A 64 -8.61 -2.81 -5.52
N ALA A 65 -8.04 -3.63 -6.42
CA ALA A 65 -8.77 -4.59 -7.24
C ALA A 65 -8.96 -5.99 -6.62
N SER A 66 -8.23 -6.34 -5.57
CA SER A 66 -8.24 -7.70 -5.01
C SER A 66 -9.34 -7.92 -3.97
N ASP A 67 -10.60 -8.10 -4.38
CA ASP A 67 -11.69 -8.43 -3.43
C ASP A 67 -11.75 -9.91 -3.03
N ASP A 68 -11.04 -10.79 -3.73
CA ASP A 68 -11.09 -12.23 -3.49
C ASP A 68 -10.26 -12.63 -2.25
N LYS A 69 -10.95 -13.03 -1.18
CA LYS A 69 -10.33 -13.61 0.02
C LYS A 69 -10.32 -15.13 -0.08
N PHE A 70 -9.12 -15.73 -0.11
CA PHE A 70 -8.92 -17.18 -0.13
C PHE A 70 -8.63 -17.70 1.28
N GLY A 71 -9.27 -18.81 1.65
CA GLY A 71 -9.04 -19.51 2.92
C GLY A 71 -8.17 -20.74 2.74
N PHE A 72 -7.23 -20.95 3.66
CA PHE A 72 -6.35 -22.11 3.72
C PHE A 72 -6.53 -22.81 5.06
N ILE A 73 -6.66 -24.14 4.99
CA ILE A 73 -6.61 -25.02 6.15
C ILE A 73 -5.43 -25.95 5.93
N ILE A 74 -4.41 -25.84 6.78
CA ILE A 74 -3.22 -26.67 6.76
C ILE A 74 -3.31 -27.62 7.94
N VAL A 75 -3.34 -28.92 7.69
CA VAL A 75 -3.44 -29.96 8.73
C VAL A 75 -2.18 -30.80 8.68
N ASP A 76 -1.59 -31.05 9.85
CA ASP A 76 -0.42 -31.89 10.07
C ASP A 76 -0.62 -32.74 11.35
N ASP A 77 0.27 -33.70 11.62
CA ASP A 77 0.17 -34.60 12.77
C ASP A 77 0.19 -33.87 14.13
N ASN A 78 0.78 -32.66 14.17
CA ASN A 78 0.89 -31.81 15.35
C ASN A 78 -0.20 -30.72 15.46
N GLY A 79 -1.24 -30.75 14.61
CA GLY A 79 -2.37 -29.84 14.70
C GLY A 79 -2.83 -29.23 13.37
N ALA A 80 -3.52 -28.09 13.44
CA ALA A 80 -4.11 -27.44 12.26
C ALA A 80 -3.96 -25.92 12.28
N LEU A 81 -3.70 -25.32 11.10
CA LEU A 81 -3.61 -23.88 10.91
C LEU A 81 -4.69 -23.39 9.94
N PHE A 82 -5.45 -22.39 10.40
CA PHE A 82 -6.43 -21.67 9.61
C PHE A 82 -5.84 -20.31 9.24
N GLY A 83 -5.72 -20.06 7.95
CA GLY A 83 -5.19 -18.80 7.41
C GLY A 83 -6.05 -18.29 6.27
N THR A 84 -5.92 -17.00 5.98
CA THR A 84 -6.52 -16.39 4.79
C THR A 84 -5.51 -15.54 4.05
N ILE A 85 -5.68 -15.44 2.73
CA ILE A 85 -4.91 -14.58 1.86
C ILE A 85 -5.88 -13.70 1.08
N LEU A 86 -5.61 -12.39 1.09
CA LEU A 86 -6.34 -11.39 0.32
C LEU A 86 -5.31 -10.59 -0.48
N GLY A 87 -5.22 -10.84 -1.78
CA GLY A 87 -4.14 -10.31 -2.62
C GLY A 87 -2.75 -10.70 -2.08
N ASN A 88 -1.95 -9.70 -1.70
CA ASN A 88 -0.60 -9.91 -1.16
C ASN A 88 -0.56 -9.97 0.38
N THR A 89 -1.69 -9.85 1.06
CA THR A 89 -1.78 -9.81 2.52
C THR A 89 -2.16 -11.19 3.06
N ARG A 90 -1.31 -11.74 3.95
CA ARG A 90 -1.56 -12.99 4.66
C ARG A 90 -2.03 -12.74 6.09
N GLU A 91 -3.00 -13.49 6.54
CA GLU A 91 -3.56 -13.43 7.90
C GLU A 91 -3.65 -14.84 8.48
N VAL A 92 -3.06 -15.08 9.65
CA VAL A 92 -3.21 -16.33 10.39
C VAL A 92 -4.34 -16.15 11.40
N ILE A 93 -5.45 -16.86 11.19
CA ILE A 93 -6.64 -16.74 12.05
C ILE A 93 -6.44 -17.54 13.33
N ARG A 94 -6.02 -18.80 13.20
CA ARG A 94 -5.89 -19.70 14.35
C ARG A 94 -4.89 -20.81 14.09
N ARG A 95 -4.14 -21.14 15.13
CA ARG A 95 -3.34 -22.37 15.22
C ARG A 95 -3.95 -23.26 16.30
N LEU A 96 -4.30 -24.48 15.93
CA LEU A 96 -4.62 -25.57 16.83
C LEU A 96 -3.36 -26.40 16.97
N THR A 97 -2.93 -26.61 18.21
CA THR A 97 -1.83 -27.51 18.60
C THR A 97 -2.42 -28.65 19.40
#